data_AF-A0A078HEP1-F1
#
_entry.id   AF-A0A078HEP1-F1
#
_cell.length_a   1.000
_cell.length_b   1.000
_cell.length_c   1.000
_cell.angle_alpha   90.00
_cell.angle_beta   90.00
_cell.angle_gamma   90.00
#
_symmetry.space_group_name_H-M   'P 1'
#
loop_
_entity.id
_entity.type
_entity.pdbx_description
1 polymer ?
#
loop_
_entity_poly.entity_id
_entity_poly.type
_entity_poly.pdbx_seq_one_letter_code
_entity_poly.pdbx_strand_id
1 'polypeptide(L)'
;MNFEVLGNNGDYRGTRHPYKISFMWTTYMKTSEQIPNLSRFNLSPFSRYFISGIPWFYVGCKGCCGKATPYFNPVTEEIEANKYACDSCEKDETITSIRYKLQVKVADHTGSTSFLLFDREVIQLIHKSAYELLEQQVQFNRDDEIPQELLDLEGKKIVWVIRVKGTVKKPPNPG
;
A
#
# COMPACT_ATOMS: atom_id res chain seq x y z
N MET A 1 15.75 -8.82 9.67
CA MET A 1 15.14 -9.39 8.46
C MET A 1 14.33 -8.27 7.78
N ASN A 2 14.34 -8.15 6.46
CA ASN A 2 13.79 -6.96 5.76
C ASN A 2 12.50 -7.22 4.98
N PHE A 3 12.16 -8.49 4.81
CA PHE A 3 10.86 -8.95 4.36
C PHE A 3 10.54 -10.25 5.10
N GLU A 4 9.28 -10.63 5.11
CA GLU A 4 8.79 -11.89 5.66
C GLU A 4 7.80 -12.53 4.67
N VAL A 5 7.65 -13.85 4.77
CA VAL A 5 6.63 -14.59 4.03
C VAL A 5 5.50 -14.90 5.01
N LEU A 6 4.28 -14.43 4.70
CA LEU A 6 3.10 -14.62 5.53
C LEU A 6 2.03 -15.41 4.77
N GLY A 7 1.08 -15.99 5.51
CA GLY A 7 -0.17 -16.48 4.94
C GLY A 7 -0.95 -15.33 4.27
N ASN A 8 -1.50 -15.61 3.09
CA ASN A 8 -2.33 -14.68 2.33
C ASN A 8 -3.80 -14.74 2.77
N ASN A 9 -4.04 -14.62 4.09
CA ASN A 9 -5.35 -14.81 4.72
C ASN A 9 -6.16 -13.52 4.90
N GLY A 10 -5.54 -12.35 4.73
CA GLY A 10 -6.20 -11.06 4.94
C GLY A 10 -7.18 -10.67 3.82
N ASP A 11 -7.93 -9.60 4.08
CA ASP A 11 -8.97 -9.06 3.19
C ASP A 11 -8.41 -8.46 1.89
N TYR A 12 -7.11 -8.16 1.89
CA TYR A 12 -6.42 -7.58 0.75
C TYR A 12 -5.45 -8.58 0.15
N ARG A 13 -5.83 -9.15 -1.00
CA ARG A 13 -5.07 -10.19 -1.70
C ARG A 13 -4.58 -9.67 -3.05
N GLY A 14 -3.26 -9.46 -3.15
CA GLY A 14 -2.61 -9.08 -4.41
C GLY A 14 -2.32 -10.27 -5.34
N THR A 15 -2.48 -11.50 -4.85
CA THR A 15 -2.24 -12.76 -5.57
C THR A 15 -3.21 -13.84 -5.11
N ARG A 16 -3.41 -14.87 -5.93
CA ARG A 16 -4.17 -16.10 -5.58
C ARG A 16 -3.33 -17.13 -4.82
N HIS A 17 -2.02 -16.91 -4.71
CA HIS A 17 -1.11 -17.80 -4.00
C HIS A 17 -1.42 -17.82 -2.48
N PRO A 18 -1.30 -18.96 -1.77
CA PRO A 18 -1.59 -19.06 -0.34
C PRO A 18 -0.64 -18.27 0.56
N TYR A 19 0.51 -17.86 0.03
CA TYR A 19 1.52 -17.04 0.73
C TYR A 19 1.76 -15.70 0.03
N LYS A 20 2.12 -14.68 0.81
CA LYS A 20 2.49 -13.34 0.35
C LYS A 20 3.82 -12.89 0.97
N ILE A 21 4.53 -12.02 0.28
CA ILE A 21 5.73 -11.34 0.82
C ILE A 21 5.29 -10.02 1.43
N SER A 22 5.71 -9.74 2.66
CA SER A 22 5.48 -8.49 3.38
C SER A 22 6.81 -7.76 3.56
N PHE A 23 6.90 -6.51 3.11
CA PHE A 23 8.09 -5.69 3.28
C PHE A 23 8.08 -5.00 4.66
N MET A 24 9.17 -5.17 5.42
CA MET A 24 9.33 -4.56 6.74
C MET A 24 9.60 -3.05 6.65
N TRP A 25 9.42 -2.35 7.76
CA TRP A 25 9.64 -0.89 7.88
C TRP A 25 11.07 -0.43 7.53
N THR A 26 12.04 -1.34 7.49
CA THR A 26 13.42 -1.08 7.04
C THR A 26 13.59 -1.11 5.53
N THR A 27 12.60 -1.58 4.78
CA THR A 27 12.57 -1.56 3.32
C THR A 27 11.99 -0.24 2.84
N TYR A 28 12.68 0.41 1.89
CA TYR A 28 12.25 1.69 1.33
C TYR A 28 12.33 1.64 -0.20
N MET A 29 11.58 2.51 -0.88
CA MET A 29 11.44 2.51 -2.33
C MET A 29 12.06 3.77 -2.94
N LYS A 30 12.65 3.64 -4.12
CA LYS A 30 13.20 4.76 -4.90
C LYS A 30 13.00 4.55 -6.40
N THR A 31 12.97 5.64 -7.15
CA THR A 31 13.09 5.59 -8.61
C THR A 31 14.50 5.15 -9.01
N SER A 32 14.62 4.37 -10.09
CA SER A 32 15.92 3.82 -10.50
C SER A 32 16.93 4.88 -10.93
N GLU A 33 16.47 6.06 -11.33
CA GLU A 33 17.31 7.21 -11.67
C GLU A 33 18.28 7.57 -10.52
N GLN A 34 17.90 7.26 -9.28
CA GLN A 34 18.71 7.53 -8.10
C GLN A 34 19.73 6.44 -7.76
N ILE A 35 19.76 5.29 -8.48
CA ILE A 35 20.66 4.16 -8.17
C ILE A 35 21.28 3.55 -9.44
N PRO A 36 22.61 3.71 -9.67
CA PRO A 36 23.28 3.13 -10.83
C PRO A 36 23.44 1.59 -10.69
N ASN A 37 23.50 0.89 -11.84
CA ASN A 37 23.96 -0.52 -11.98
C ASN A 37 23.18 -1.63 -11.25
N LEU A 38 21.84 -1.57 -11.21
CA LEU A 38 21.01 -2.67 -10.70
C LEU A 38 20.27 -3.42 -11.81
N SER A 39 20.04 -4.74 -11.60
CA SER A 39 18.98 -5.52 -12.26
C SER A 39 17.62 -5.01 -11.79
N ARG A 40 16.71 -4.69 -12.71
CA ARG A 40 15.60 -3.74 -12.47
C ARG A 40 14.25 -4.40 -12.63
N PHE A 41 13.30 -3.99 -11.79
CA PHE A 41 11.88 -4.18 -12.02
C PHE A 41 11.34 -2.98 -12.79
N ASN A 42 10.58 -3.24 -13.84
CA ASN A 42 9.80 -2.22 -14.53
C ASN A 42 8.38 -2.28 -13.97
N LEU A 43 7.78 -1.14 -13.64
CA LEU A 43 6.33 -1.08 -13.58
C LEU A 43 5.83 -1.22 -15.02
N SER A 44 5.20 -2.35 -15.32
CA SER A 44 4.67 -2.61 -16.65
C SER A 44 3.41 -1.79 -16.87
N PRO A 45 3.18 -1.28 -18.09
CA PRO A 45 1.93 -0.61 -18.44
C PRO A 45 0.70 -1.42 -18.03
N PHE A 46 -0.24 -0.74 -17.39
CA PHE A 46 -1.57 -1.25 -17.14
C PHE A 46 -2.23 -1.36 -18.51
N SER A 47 -2.33 -2.57 -19.06
CA SER A 47 -3.35 -2.77 -20.09
C SER A 47 -4.70 -2.54 -19.41
N ARG A 48 -5.21 -1.30 -19.52
CA ARG A 48 -6.59 -0.84 -19.36
C ARG A 48 -7.35 -1.06 -18.06
N TYR A 49 -6.76 -1.64 -17.02
CA TYR A 49 -7.51 -1.91 -15.79
C TYR A 49 -6.58 -1.79 -14.57
N PHE A 50 -6.60 -0.64 -13.87
CA PHE A 50 -6.88 -0.76 -12.43
C PHE A 50 -8.08 -1.70 -12.37
N ILE A 51 -7.97 -2.85 -11.70
CA ILE A 51 -9.04 -3.86 -11.67
C ILE A 51 -10.36 -3.10 -11.49
N SER A 52 -11.18 -3.06 -12.54
CA SER A 52 -12.33 -2.17 -12.61
C SER A 52 -13.20 -2.46 -11.40
N GLY A 53 -13.25 -1.54 -10.44
CA GLY A 53 -13.98 -1.70 -9.17
C GLY A 53 -13.14 -1.82 -7.89
N ILE A 54 -11.80 -1.78 -7.92
CA ILE A 54 -10.98 -1.66 -6.70
C ILE A 54 -10.46 -0.23 -6.55
N PRO A 55 -10.94 0.53 -5.55
CA PRO A 55 -10.43 1.88 -5.27
C PRO A 55 -8.93 1.86 -4.95
N TRP A 56 -8.21 2.91 -5.38
CA TRP A 56 -6.78 3.11 -5.12
C TRP A 56 -6.49 3.54 -3.66
N PHE A 57 -7.56 3.77 -2.87
CA PHE A 57 -7.52 4.11 -1.46
C PHE A 57 -8.53 3.29 -0.65
N TYR A 58 -8.47 3.40 0.66
CA TYR A 58 -9.50 2.92 1.59
C TYR A 58 -9.65 3.88 2.76
N VAL A 59 -10.80 3.81 3.42
CA VAL A 59 -11.02 4.47 4.72
C VAL A 59 -10.36 3.60 5.80
N GLY A 60 -9.30 4.12 6.40
CA GLY A 60 -8.51 3.42 7.40
C GLY A 60 -8.74 3.95 8.81
N CYS A 61 -8.71 3.07 9.80
CA CYS A 61 -8.70 3.41 11.22
C CYS A 61 -7.39 4.14 11.59
N LYS A 62 -7.46 5.26 12.30
CA LYS A 62 -6.25 5.96 12.78
C LYS A 62 -5.48 5.18 13.84
N GLY A 63 -6.13 4.27 14.58
CA GLY A 63 -5.51 3.48 15.64
C GLY A 63 -4.63 2.34 15.14
N CYS A 64 -5.15 1.49 14.24
CA CYS A 64 -4.45 0.30 13.76
C CYS A 64 -4.03 0.36 12.27
N CYS A 65 -4.41 1.43 11.56
CA CYS A 65 -4.29 1.54 10.09
C CYS A 65 -5.06 0.47 9.31
N GLY A 66 -5.84 -0.40 9.98
CA GLY A 66 -6.71 -1.38 9.35
C GLY A 66 -7.90 -0.72 8.66
N LYS A 67 -8.66 -1.52 7.91
CA LYS A 67 -9.90 -1.06 7.27
C LYS A 67 -10.89 -0.57 8.32
N ALA A 68 -11.51 0.58 8.08
CA ALA A 68 -12.68 1.02 8.80
C ALA A 68 -13.91 0.87 7.88
N THR A 69 -15.01 0.35 8.42
CA THR A 69 -16.25 0.08 7.67
C THR A 69 -17.36 1.00 8.17
N PRO A 70 -18.33 1.39 7.34
CA PRO A 70 -19.47 2.17 7.80
C PRO A 70 -20.14 1.49 9.01
N TYR A 71 -20.43 2.27 10.04
CA TYR A 71 -21.04 1.75 11.27
C TYR A 71 -22.52 1.43 11.03
N PHE A 72 -22.92 0.22 11.37
CA PHE A 72 -24.33 -0.20 11.40
C PHE A 72 -24.85 -0.07 12.83
N ASN A 73 -25.87 0.76 13.03
CA ASN A 73 -26.52 0.91 14.31
C ASN A 73 -27.58 -0.19 14.50
N PRO A 74 -27.41 -1.10 15.48
CA PRO A 74 -28.35 -2.21 15.70
C PRO A 74 -29.70 -1.77 16.29
N VAL A 75 -29.80 -0.55 16.83
CA VAL A 75 -31.04 0.00 17.41
C VAL A 75 -31.92 0.62 16.33
N THR A 76 -31.33 1.35 15.39
CA THR A 76 -32.06 1.98 14.28
C THR A 76 -32.11 1.12 13.03
N GLU A 77 -31.32 0.02 12.99
CA GLU A 77 -31.14 -0.85 11.83
C GLU A 77 -30.65 -0.13 10.56
N GLU A 78 -29.86 0.93 10.75
CA GLU A 78 -29.38 1.81 9.68
C GLU A 78 -27.87 2.03 9.74
N ILE A 79 -27.28 2.34 8.59
CA ILE A 79 -25.89 2.82 8.52
C ILE A 79 -25.88 4.30 8.89
N GLU A 80 -25.16 4.66 9.94
CA GLU A 80 -25.03 6.06 10.33
C GLU A 80 -23.99 6.77 9.46
N ALA A 81 -24.42 7.85 8.81
CA ALA A 81 -23.56 8.67 7.98
C ALA A 81 -22.34 9.19 8.78
N ASN A 82 -21.16 9.14 8.16
CA ASN A 82 -19.89 9.58 8.74
C ASN A 82 -19.40 8.81 9.99
N LYS A 83 -20.09 7.75 10.43
CA LYS A 83 -19.59 6.87 11.47
C LYS A 83 -18.99 5.60 10.88
N TYR A 84 -17.87 5.19 11.48
CA TYR A 84 -17.13 4.02 11.03
C TYR A 84 -16.71 3.16 12.21
N ALA A 85 -16.85 1.85 12.07
CA ALA A 85 -16.36 0.84 12.98
C ALA A 85 -15.00 0.29 12.53
N CYS A 86 -14.30 -0.36 13.46
CA CYS A 86 -13.05 -1.06 13.18
C CYS A 86 -12.99 -2.38 13.94
N ASP A 87 -13.20 -3.48 13.21
CA ASP A 87 -13.17 -4.84 13.75
C ASP A 87 -11.81 -5.19 14.37
N SER A 88 -10.71 -4.77 13.74
CA SER A 88 -9.36 -5.04 14.28
C SER A 88 -9.08 -4.36 15.62
N CYS A 89 -9.79 -3.26 15.91
CA CYS A 89 -9.68 -2.55 17.19
C CYS A 89 -10.83 -2.90 18.15
N GLU A 90 -11.81 -3.69 17.72
CA GLU A 90 -13.06 -3.95 18.45
C GLU A 90 -13.77 -2.66 18.89
N LYS A 91 -13.89 -1.69 17.97
CA LYS A 91 -14.55 -0.40 18.22
C LYS A 91 -15.69 -0.16 17.24
N ASP A 92 -16.86 0.13 17.80
CA ASP A 92 -18.05 0.53 17.04
C ASP A 92 -17.91 1.91 16.40
N GLU A 93 -17.11 2.79 17.01
CA GLU A 93 -16.78 4.10 16.45
C GLU A 93 -15.27 4.36 16.51
N THR A 94 -14.67 4.68 15.35
CA THR A 94 -13.26 5.03 15.23
C THR A 94 -13.07 6.33 14.45
N ILE A 95 -11.98 7.03 14.77
CA ILE A 95 -11.48 8.10 13.93
C ILE A 95 -10.84 7.48 12.67
N THR A 96 -11.16 8.02 11.51
CA THR A 96 -10.71 7.53 10.22
C THR A 96 -9.72 8.46 9.52
N SER A 97 -9.04 7.93 8.51
CA SER A 97 -8.16 8.64 7.59
C SER A 97 -8.18 7.95 6.23
N ILE A 98 -8.11 8.72 5.14
CA ILE A 98 -7.94 8.16 3.78
C ILE A 98 -6.51 7.65 3.63
N ARG A 99 -6.34 6.43 3.14
CA ARG A 99 -5.05 5.75 3.00
C ARG A 99 -4.91 5.06 1.66
N TYR A 100 -3.70 5.02 1.11
CA TYR A 100 -3.40 4.31 -0.14
C TYR A 100 -3.57 2.81 0.02
N LYS A 101 -4.18 2.20 -1.00
CA LYS A 101 -4.20 0.77 -1.26
C LYS A 101 -4.07 0.60 -2.76
N LEU A 102 -2.84 0.77 -3.24
CA LEU A 102 -2.54 0.77 -4.66
C LEU A 102 -2.10 -0.62 -5.11
N GLN A 103 -2.91 -1.29 -5.91
CA GLN A 103 -2.50 -2.53 -6.55
C GLN A 103 -1.74 -2.22 -7.84
N VAL A 104 -0.49 -2.68 -7.93
CA VAL A 104 0.38 -2.46 -9.09
C VAL A 104 0.78 -3.78 -9.74
N LYS A 105 0.95 -3.78 -11.06
CA LYS A 105 1.60 -4.88 -11.78
C LYS A 105 3.07 -4.53 -12.01
N VAL A 106 3.94 -5.43 -11.60
CA VAL A 106 5.39 -5.30 -11.77
C VAL A 106 5.85 -6.39 -12.71
N ALA A 107 6.80 -6.07 -13.59
CA ALA A 107 7.38 -7.03 -14.49
C ALA A 107 8.90 -6.86 -14.57
N ASP A 108 9.59 -7.97 -14.75
CA ASP A 108 10.99 -8.01 -15.14
C ASP A 108 11.17 -8.93 -16.36
N HIS A 109 12.41 -9.31 -16.66
CA HIS A 109 12.72 -10.21 -17.77
C HIS A 109 12.28 -11.66 -17.52
N THR A 110 11.91 -12.02 -16.29
CA THR A 110 11.51 -13.38 -15.89
C THR A 110 10.00 -13.57 -15.85
N GLY A 111 9.24 -12.47 -15.70
CA GLY A 111 7.79 -12.53 -15.71
C GLY A 111 7.13 -11.28 -15.14
N SER A 112 5.87 -11.43 -14.74
CA SER A 112 5.11 -10.36 -14.11
C SER A 112 4.35 -10.86 -12.89
N THR A 113 4.17 -10.01 -11.90
CA THR A 113 3.39 -10.27 -10.69
C THR A 113 2.67 -9.00 -10.23
N SER A 114 1.82 -9.10 -9.22
CA SER A 114 1.08 -7.97 -8.65
C SER A 114 1.50 -7.71 -7.21
N PHE A 115 1.74 -6.44 -6.89
CA PHE A 115 2.01 -5.97 -5.54
C PHE A 115 0.88 -5.07 -5.05
N LEU A 116 0.75 -4.98 -3.73
CA LEU A 116 -0.12 -4.03 -3.05
C LEU A 116 0.76 -3.05 -2.28
N LEU A 117 0.66 -1.77 -2.63
CA LEU A 117 1.41 -0.68 -2.02
C LEU A 117 0.48 0.12 -1.10
N PHE A 118 0.95 0.44 0.09
CA PHE A 118 0.22 1.25 1.06
C PHE A 118 0.88 2.62 1.22
N ASP A 119 0.37 3.43 2.15
CA ASP A 119 0.87 4.79 2.44
C ASP A 119 2.39 4.87 2.44
N ARG A 120 3.05 3.97 3.17
CA ARG A 120 4.52 3.98 3.30
C ARG A 120 5.20 3.92 1.93
N GLU A 121 4.78 3.04 1.05
CA GLU A 121 5.37 2.87 -0.28
C GLU A 121 4.99 4.00 -1.22
N VAL A 122 3.70 4.34 -1.29
CA VAL A 122 3.19 5.29 -2.28
C VAL A 122 3.67 6.71 -1.96
N ILE A 123 3.61 7.14 -0.70
CA ILE A 123 4.08 8.48 -0.29
C ILE A 123 5.58 8.66 -0.56
N GLN A 124 6.38 7.59 -0.46
CA GLN A 124 7.80 7.65 -0.83
C GLN A 124 8.04 7.88 -2.34
N LEU A 125 7.10 7.44 -3.19
CA LEU A 125 7.23 7.55 -4.64
C LEU A 125 6.71 8.89 -5.18
N ILE A 126 5.58 9.38 -4.66
CA ILE A 126 4.88 10.55 -5.22
C ILE A 126 4.85 11.75 -4.28
N HIS A 127 5.29 11.60 -3.03
CA HIS A 127 5.37 12.66 -2.03
C HIS A 127 4.06 13.41 -1.74
N LYS A 128 2.92 12.73 -1.92
CA LYS A 128 1.57 13.20 -1.57
C LYS A 128 0.85 12.13 -0.78
N SER A 129 -0.04 12.53 0.13
CA SER A 129 -0.94 11.63 0.86
C SER A 129 -2.18 11.27 0.04
N ALA A 130 -2.82 10.16 0.40
CA ALA A 130 -4.06 9.73 -0.26
C ALA A 130 -5.19 10.73 -0.05
N TYR A 131 -5.22 11.41 1.11
CA TYR A 131 -6.16 12.48 1.37
C TYR A 131 -5.98 13.64 0.39
N GLU A 132 -4.74 14.11 0.18
CA GLU A 132 -4.46 15.22 -0.75
C GLU A 132 -4.91 14.91 -2.18
N LEU A 133 -4.68 13.68 -2.66
CA LEU A 133 -5.13 13.29 -4.00
C LEU A 133 -6.66 13.21 -4.08
N LEU A 134 -7.32 12.65 -3.06
CA LEU A 134 -8.78 12.54 -3.05
C LEU A 134 -9.44 13.93 -2.98
N GLU A 135 -8.90 14.83 -2.17
CA GLU A 135 -9.38 16.22 -2.06
C GLU A 135 -9.23 16.95 -3.40
N GLN A 136 -8.13 16.74 -4.12
CA GLN A 136 -7.94 17.28 -5.48
C GLN A 136 -8.99 16.74 -6.45
N GLN A 137 -9.30 15.45 -6.42
CA GLN A 137 -10.33 14.89 -7.30
C GLN A 137 -11.69 15.55 -7.08
N VAL A 138 -12.10 15.69 -5.81
CA VAL A 138 -13.36 16.36 -5.44
C VAL A 138 -13.36 17.83 -5.91
N GLN A 139 -12.27 18.55 -5.72
CA GLN A 139 -12.15 19.95 -6.14
C GLN A 139 -12.28 20.13 -7.66
N PHE A 140 -11.83 19.14 -8.45
CA PHE A 140 -11.83 19.18 -9.91
C PHE A 140 -12.95 18.36 -10.56
N ASN A 141 -13.88 17.80 -9.78
CA ASN A 141 -14.95 16.89 -10.24
C ASN A 141 -14.42 15.70 -11.06
N ARG A 142 -13.40 15.02 -10.54
CA ARG A 142 -12.72 13.86 -11.17
C ARG A 142 -12.81 12.61 -10.31
N ASP A 143 -13.90 12.46 -9.58
CA ASP A 143 -14.06 11.48 -8.49
C ASP A 143 -13.96 10.02 -8.97
N ASP A 144 -14.31 9.78 -10.24
CA ASP A 144 -14.27 8.47 -10.89
C ASP A 144 -12.95 8.18 -11.63
N GLU A 145 -12.03 9.15 -11.65
CA GLU A 145 -10.74 9.00 -12.33
C GLU A 145 -9.67 8.44 -11.39
N ILE A 146 -8.54 8.04 -11.96
CA ILE A 146 -7.33 7.75 -11.18
C ILE A 146 -6.50 9.03 -11.18
N PRO A 147 -5.99 9.49 -10.02
CA PRO A 147 -5.09 10.63 -9.94
C PRO A 147 -3.89 10.50 -10.89
N GLN A 148 -3.56 11.58 -11.61
CA GLN A 148 -2.49 11.59 -12.60
C GLN A 148 -1.14 11.18 -12.01
N GLU A 149 -0.87 11.53 -10.76
CA GLU A 149 0.36 11.17 -10.04
C GLU A 149 0.54 9.65 -9.90
N LEU A 150 -0.57 8.91 -9.80
CA LEU A 150 -0.54 7.45 -9.76
C LEU A 150 -0.35 6.86 -11.16
N LEU A 151 -0.93 7.49 -12.18
CA LEU A 151 -0.71 7.13 -13.58
C LEU A 151 0.74 7.37 -14.01
N ASP A 152 1.38 8.43 -13.51
CA ASP A 152 2.77 8.77 -13.82
C ASP A 152 3.80 7.77 -13.26
N LEU A 153 3.37 6.84 -12.40
CA LEU A 153 4.18 5.68 -11.99
C LEU A 153 4.28 4.63 -13.09
N GLU A 154 3.40 4.66 -14.09
CA GLU A 154 3.42 3.74 -15.22
C GLU A 154 4.73 3.85 -16.01
N GLY A 155 5.33 2.70 -16.35
CA GLY A 155 6.61 2.66 -17.06
C GLY A 155 7.82 3.08 -16.23
N LYS A 156 7.63 3.57 -14.99
CA LYS A 156 8.74 3.89 -14.10
C LYS A 156 9.44 2.62 -13.65
N LYS A 157 10.76 2.72 -13.56
CA LYS A 157 11.62 1.67 -12.98
C LYS A 157 11.80 1.97 -11.52
N ILE A 158 11.32 1.06 -10.68
CA ILE A 158 11.33 1.22 -9.24
C ILE A 158 12.22 0.15 -8.62
N VAL A 159 13.00 0.55 -7.64
CA VAL A 159 13.87 -0.33 -6.87
C VAL A 159 13.43 -0.33 -5.41
N TRP A 160 13.19 -1.53 -4.88
CA TRP A 160 13.01 -1.77 -3.45
C TRP A 160 14.40 -1.93 -2.84
N VAL A 161 14.80 -0.96 -2.02
CA VAL A 161 16.09 -0.99 -1.37
C VAL A 161 15.96 -1.65 0.00
N ILE A 162 16.74 -2.71 0.17
CA ILE A 162 16.77 -3.52 1.38
C ILE A 162 17.97 -3.09 2.22
N ARG A 163 17.73 -2.52 3.41
CA ARG A 163 18.81 -2.18 4.36
C ARG A 163 19.16 -3.38 5.24
N VAL A 164 20.33 -3.99 5.05
CA VAL A 164 20.82 -5.02 5.98
C VAL A 164 21.52 -4.34 7.16
N LYS A 165 20.96 -4.44 8.37
CA LYS A 165 21.70 -4.11 9.59
C LYS A 165 22.66 -5.25 9.90
N GLY A 166 23.97 -5.02 9.79
CA GLY A 166 24.98 -5.99 10.18
C GLY A 166 24.93 -6.22 11.69
N THR A 167 24.87 -7.47 12.13
CA THR A 167 25.08 -7.82 13.53
C THR A 167 26.57 -7.78 13.81
N VAL A 168 27.04 -6.80 14.59
CA VAL A 168 28.41 -6.86 15.15
C VAL A 168 28.43 -8.04 16.12
N LYS A 169 29.19 -9.09 15.80
CA LYS A 169 29.48 -10.16 16.76
C LYS A 169 30.25 -9.54 17.92
N LYS A 170 29.71 -9.62 19.14
CA LYS A 170 30.44 -9.25 20.35
C LYS A 170 31.76 -10.04 20.36
N PRO A 171 32.94 -9.41 20.51
CA PRO A 171 34.17 -10.16 20.71
C PRO A 171 34.02 -11.03 21.97
N PRO A 172 34.58 -12.24 22.00
CA PRO A 172 34.56 -13.08 23.19
C PRO A 172 35.19 -12.31 24.36
N ASN A 173 34.55 -12.37 25.54
CA ASN A 173 35.06 -11.75 26.76
C ASN A 173 36.50 -12.23 27.00
N PRO A 174 37.46 -11.32 27.28
CA PRO A 174 38.73 -11.74 27.83
C PRO A 174 38.45 -12.32 29.23
N GLY A 175 38.72 -13.61 29.38
CA GLY A 175 38.74 -14.31 30.67
C GLY A 175 39.97 -13.94 31.48
#